data_AF-A0A7C4BMQ3-F1
#
_entry.id   AF-A0A7C4BMQ3-F1
#
_cell.length_a   1.000
_cell.length_b   1.000
_cell.length_c   1.000
_cell.angle_alpha   90.00
_cell.angle_beta   90.00
_cell.angle_gamma   90.00
#
_symmetry.space_group_name_H-M   'P 1'
#
loop_
_entity.id
_entity.type
_entity.pdbx_description
1 polymer ?
#
loop_
_entity_poly.entity_id
_entity_poly.type
_entity_poly.pdbx_seq_one_letter_code
_entity_poly.pdbx_strand_id
1 'polypeptide(L)'
;MLVIKGIYDGKEIKPLEKIPFDDKYDVIITFVDKQSENKEIAEQITLINALTGCSKGKNLTQKLLESRREDLELEEAKFGKR
;
A
#
# COMPACT_ATOMS: atom_id res chain seq x y z
N MET A 1 -22.98 28.02 0.81
CA MET A 1 -22.16 27.37 -0.23
C MET A 1 -22.21 25.87 0.04
N LEU A 2 -22.84 25.09 -0.85
CA LEU A 2 -23.02 23.65 -0.68
C LEU A 2 -21.99 22.94 -1.57
N VAL A 3 -21.19 22.06 -0.98
CA VAL A 3 -20.12 21.35 -1.69
C VAL A 3 -20.59 19.93 -1.94
N ILE A 4 -20.83 19.59 -3.20
CA ILE A 4 -21.22 18.25 -3.61
C ILE A 4 -19.96 17.53 -4.05
N LYS A 5 -19.61 16.44 -3.37
CA LYS A 5 -18.48 15.60 -3.75
C LYS A 5 -18.90 14.69 -4.91
N GLY A 6 -18.02 14.54 -5.87
CA GLY A 6 -18.24 13.68 -7.02
C GLY A 6 -16.94 13.18 -7.60
N ILE A 7 -17.03 12.11 -8.38
CA ILE A 7 -15.92 11.55 -9.13
C ILE A 7 -16.06 12.01 -10.58
N TYR A 8 -14.95 12.45 -11.17
CA TYR A 8 -14.90 12.82 -12.58
C TYR A 8 -14.21 11.72 -13.38
N ASP A 9 -14.99 11.01 -14.20
CA ASP A 9 -14.51 9.88 -15.01
C ASP A 9 -13.93 10.36 -16.37
N GLY A 10 -13.57 11.64 -16.50
CA GLY A 10 -13.05 12.23 -17.73
C GLY A 10 -14.10 12.71 -18.74
N LYS A 11 -15.39 12.39 -18.52
CA LYS A 11 -16.51 12.83 -19.37
C LYS A 11 -17.69 13.38 -18.56
N GLU A 12 -18.00 12.74 -17.45
CA GLU A 12 -19.14 13.07 -16.59
C GLU A 12 -18.70 13.15 -15.13
N ILE A 13 -19.39 14.00 -14.36
CA ILE A 13 -19.22 14.10 -12.90
C ILE A 13 -20.34 13.30 -12.28
N LYS A 14 -19.99 12.20 -11.61
CA LYS A 14 -20.94 11.40 -10.84
C LYS A 14 -20.96 11.92 -9.41
N PRO A 15 -22.08 12.50 -8.94
CA PRO A 15 -22.18 12.91 -7.55
C PRO A 15 -22.20 11.67 -6.65
N LEU A 16 -21.47 11.71 -5.54
CA LEU A 16 -21.45 10.64 -4.54
C LEU A 16 -22.68 10.71 -3.62
N GLU A 17 -23.29 11.88 -3.51
CA GLU A 17 -24.46 12.15 -2.68
C GLU A 17 -25.61 12.67 -3.54
N LYS A 18 -26.84 12.50 -3.07
CA LYS A 18 -28.02 13.00 -3.77
C LYS A 18 -28.00 14.53 -3.79
N ILE A 19 -28.12 15.10 -4.97
CA ILE A 19 -28.26 16.55 -5.14
C ILE A 19 -29.67 16.94 -4.64
N PRO A 20 -29.80 17.82 -3.63
CA PRO A 20 -31.10 18.15 -3.04
C PRO A 20 -31.92 19.14 -3.88
N PHE A 21 -31.55 19.33 -5.14
CA PHE A 21 -32.13 20.31 -6.04
C PHE A 21 -32.63 19.61 -7.30
N ASP A 22 -33.88 19.86 -7.67
CA ASP A 22 -34.50 19.36 -8.91
C ASP A 22 -34.52 20.43 -10.03
N ASP A 23 -34.17 21.70 -9.71
CA ASP A 23 -34.12 22.79 -10.68
C ASP A 23 -32.72 22.96 -11.32
N LYS A 24 -32.66 23.74 -12.41
CA LYS A 24 -31.42 24.05 -13.11
C LYS A 24 -30.65 25.16 -12.39
N TYR A 25 -29.40 24.87 -12.01
CA TYR A 25 -28.48 25.83 -11.39
C TYR A 25 -27.16 25.90 -12.14
N ASP A 26 -26.56 27.08 -12.17
CA ASP A 26 -25.16 27.24 -12.58
C ASP A 26 -24.25 26.79 -11.44
N VAL A 27 -23.24 25.97 -11.75
CA VAL A 27 -22.35 25.36 -10.76
C VAL A 27 -20.87 25.59 -11.10
N ILE A 28 -20.05 25.74 -10.07
CA ILE A 28 -18.60 25.84 -10.18
C ILE A 28 -17.99 24.52 -9.72
N ILE A 29 -17.25 23.86 -10.61
CA ILE A 29 -16.58 22.59 -10.34
C ILE A 29 -15.13 22.89 -9.96
N THR A 30 -14.68 22.39 -8.81
CA THR A 30 -13.30 22.52 -8.35
C THR A 30 -12.70 21.15 -8.13
N PHE A 31 -11.62 20.84 -8.85
CA PHE A 31 -10.87 19.60 -8.67
C PHE A 31 -9.88 19.77 -7.52
N VAL A 32 -10.12 19.06 -6.42
CA VAL A 32 -9.36 19.22 -5.18
C VAL A 32 -8.15 18.28 -5.12
N ASP A 33 -8.25 17.10 -5.73
CA ASP A 33 -7.17 16.12 -5.77
C ASP A 33 -7.22 15.32 -7.09
N LYS A 34 -6.04 15.02 -7.65
CA LYS A 34 -5.93 14.15 -8.83
C LYS A 34 -5.78 12.73 -8.31
N GLN A 35 -6.86 11.95 -8.42
CA GLN A 35 -6.82 10.49 -8.24
C GLN A 35 -5.69 9.94 -9.12
N SER A 36 -4.57 9.61 -8.48
CA SER A 36 -3.42 9.03 -9.13
C SER A 36 -3.66 7.53 -9.10
N GLU A 37 -4.15 6.97 -10.21
CA GLU A 37 -4.40 5.52 -10.40
C GLU A 37 -3.19 4.65 -10.00
N ASN A 38 -2.00 5.25 -9.88
CA ASN A 38 -0.75 4.60 -9.48
C ASN A 38 -0.58 4.29 -7.99
N LYS A 39 -1.39 4.83 -7.07
CA LYS A 39 -1.19 4.55 -5.62
C LYS A 39 -1.60 3.12 -5.25
N GLU A 40 -2.75 2.66 -5.75
CA GLU A 40 -3.24 1.31 -5.46
C GLU A 40 -2.38 0.21 -6.13
N ILE A 41 -1.84 0.49 -7.32
CA ILE A 41 -0.98 -0.44 -8.05
C ILE A 41 0.35 -0.63 -7.31
N ALA A 42 0.94 0.43 -6.76
CA ALA A 42 2.17 0.34 -5.99
C ALA A 42 1.99 -0.52 -4.73
N GLU A 43 0.88 -0.36 -4.01
CA GLU A 43 0.56 -1.16 -2.83
C GLU A 43 0.34 -2.63 -3.19
N GLN A 44 -0.39 -2.93 -4.26
CA GLN A 44 -0.60 -4.30 -4.73
C GLN A 44 0.72 -4.99 -5.16
N ILE A 45 1.63 -4.27 -5.83
CA ILE A 45 2.95 -4.79 -6.20
C ILE A 45 3.78 -5.11 -4.96
N THR A 46 3.73 -4.27 -3.92
CA THR A 46 4.44 -4.55 -2.66
C THR A 46 3.90 -5.78 -1.93
N LEU A 47 2.59 -6.00 -1.94
CA LEU A 47 1.96 -7.19 -1.36
C LEU A 47 2.35 -8.46 -2.12
N ILE A 48 2.29 -8.44 -3.46
CA ILE A 48 2.68 -9.58 -4.31
C ILE A 48 4.17 -9.90 -4.09
N ASN A 49 5.04 -8.89 -4.03
CA ASN A 49 6.46 -9.09 -3.76
C ASN A 49 6.73 -9.62 -2.34
N ALA A 50 5.90 -9.25 -1.36
CA ALA A 50 5.99 -9.79 0.00
C ALA A 50 5.54 -11.26 0.07
N LEU A 51 4.50 -11.64 -0.68
CA LEU A 51 3.97 -13.01 -0.74
C LEU A 51 4.86 -13.97 -1.54
N THR A 52 5.51 -13.48 -2.60
CA THR A 52 6.36 -14.29 -3.48
C THR A 52 7.79 -14.49 -2.95
N GLY A 53 8.09 -14.03 -1.74
CA GLY A 53 9.44 -14.10 -1.16
C GLY A 53 10.48 -13.25 -1.90
N CYS A 54 10.06 -12.44 -2.87
CA CYS A 54 10.91 -11.53 -3.65
C CYS A 54 11.01 -10.14 -3.02
N SER A 55 10.89 -10.03 -1.68
CA SER A 55 11.18 -8.78 -0.99
C SER A 55 12.67 -8.47 -1.07
N LYS A 56 13.09 -7.81 -2.15
CA LYS A 56 14.43 -7.23 -2.28
C LYS A 56 14.62 -6.25 -1.13
N GLY A 57 15.45 -6.62 -0.15
CA GLY A 57 15.82 -5.73 0.97
C GLY A 57 15.65 -6.31 2.37
N LYS A 58 15.17 -7.55 2.54
CA LYS A 58 15.37 -8.25 3.81
C LYS A 58 16.71 -8.99 3.70
N ASN A 59 17.66 -8.64 4.57
CA ASN A 59 18.97 -9.28 4.73
C ASN A 59 18.83 -10.75 5.20
N LEU A 60 18.07 -11.54 4.45
CA LEU A 60 17.72 -12.93 4.75
C LEU A 60 19.01 -13.76 4.81
N THR A 61 19.93 -13.50 3.89
CA THR A 61 21.26 -14.10 3.87
C THR A 61 22.04 -13.79 5.15
N GLN A 62 21.98 -12.55 5.65
CA GLN A 62 22.67 -12.16 6.88
C GLN A 62 22.05 -12.83 8.11
N LYS A 63 20.71 -12.86 8.20
CA LYS A 63 20.00 -13.55 9.28
C LYS A 63 20.20 -15.07 9.27
N LEU A 64 20.31 -15.68 8.10
CA LEU A 64 20.61 -17.12 7.96
C LEU A 64 22.05 -17.43 8.37
N LEU A 65 23.01 -16.53 8.07
CA LEU A 65 24.39 -16.66 8.54
C LEU A 65 24.51 -16.49 10.05
N GLU A 66 23.79 -15.53 10.63
CA GLU A 66 23.73 -15.31 12.09
C GLU A 66 23.11 -16.51 12.81
N SER A 67 21.95 -17.01 12.35
CA SER A 67 21.31 -18.20 12.94
C SER A 67 22.20 -19.45 12.88
N ARG A 68 22.94 -19.66 11.77
CA ARG A 68 23.90 -20.77 11.69
C ARG A 68 25.05 -20.65 12.68
N ARG A 69 25.50 -19.42 12.95
CA ARG A 69 26.57 -19.16 13.90
C ARG A 69 26.11 -19.42 15.33
N GLU A 70 24.89 -18.99 15.66
CA GLU A 70 24.26 -19.25 16.96
C GLU A 70 24.10 -20.75 17.23
N ASP A 71 23.68 -21.53 16.22
CA ASP A 71 23.56 -23.00 16.35
C ASP A 71 24.91 -23.66 16.61
N LEU A 72 25.98 -23.22 15.93
CA LEU A 72 27.34 -23.71 16.14
C LEU A 72 27.85 -23.40 17.55
N GLU A 73 27.66 -22.17 18.03
CA GLU A 73 28.07 -21.77 19.39
C GLU A 73 27.30 -22.55 20.47
N LEU A 74 26.02 -22.84 20.22
CA LEU A 74 25.17 -23.61 21.14
C LEU A 74 25.58 -25.10 21.19
N GLU A 75 25.94 -25.68 20.06
CA GLU A 75 26.51 -27.03 19.99
C GLU A 75 27.90 -27.10 20.66
N GLU A 76 28.78 -26.15 20.41
CA GLU A 76 30.10 -26.08 21.07
C GLU A 76 29.98 -25.91 22.58
N ALA A 77 29.04 -25.09 23.07
CA ALA A 77 28.77 -24.93 24.50
C ALA A 77 28.17 -26.19 25.15
N LYS A 78 27.42 -27.01 24.40
CA LYS A 78 26.87 -28.29 24.87
C LYS A 78 27.91 -29.40 24.90
N PHE A 79 28.82 -29.44 23.93
CA PHE A 79 29.82 -30.52 23.79
C PHE A 79 31.19 -30.18 24.40
N GLY A 80 31.47 -28.91 24.72
CA GLY A 80 32.70 -28.46 25.38
C GLY A 80 32.74 -28.62 26.90
N LYS A 81 31.66 -29.11 27.54
CA LYS A 81 31.65 -29.54 28.94
C LYS A 81 31.86 -31.05 29.04
N ARG A 82 33.07 -31.51 28.74
CA ARG A 82 33.61 -32.79 29.23
C ARG A 82 35.05 -32.58 29.65
#